data_AF-A0A4V1CEH9-F1
#
_entry.id   AF-A0A4V1CEH9-F1
#
_cell.length_a   1.000
_cell.length_b   1.000
_cell.length_c   1.000
_cell.angle_alpha   90.00
_cell.angle_beta   90.00
_cell.angle_gamma   90.00
#
_symmetry.space_group_name_H-M   'P 1'
#
loop_
_entity.id
_entity.type
_entity.pdbx_description
1 polymer ?
#
loop_
_entity_poly.entity_id
_entity_poly.type
_entity_poly.pdbx_seq_one_letter_code
_entity_poly.pdbx_strand_id
1 'polypeptide(L)'
;MSITRYFADYAFGLAKETTDDEYQEMMWYKSCALAYASLPFFLYSVGAVLAWGLPGMYTLMSALIIIPIICSESIAQTWLKDFAPRPRANVNSKFTALTMLPAVLMIAGIVYRLFSVNQDSMAQGAMVGAVAGTAVAAIVTPVVINAVRKKDENRFDSQLDDEE
;
A
#
# COMPACT_ATOMS: atom_id res chain seq x y z
N MET A 1 15.36 16.54 13.00
CA MET A 1 14.07 15.86 13.22
C MET A 1 13.76 15.05 11.96
N SER A 2 13.49 13.74 12.06
CA SER A 2 13.12 12.94 10.87
C SER A 2 11.77 13.44 10.32
N ILE A 3 11.63 13.48 8.99
CA ILE A 3 10.35 13.80 8.32
C ILE A 3 9.22 12.92 8.86
N THR A 4 9.49 11.63 9.10
CA THR A 4 8.52 10.69 9.65
C THR A 4 8.05 11.06 11.05
N ARG A 5 8.94 11.60 11.90
CA ARG A 5 8.59 12.06 13.25
C ARG A 5 7.78 13.34 13.21
N TYR A 6 8.13 14.28 12.34
CA TYR A 6 7.35 15.51 12.16
C TYR A 6 5.90 15.23 11.76
N PHE A 7 5.68 14.34 10.78
CA PHE A 7 4.33 13.92 10.38
C PHE A 7 3.57 13.20 11.50
N ALA A 8 4.25 12.32 12.24
CA ALA A 8 3.66 11.60 13.36
C ALA A 8 3.24 12.55 14.49
N ASP A 9 4.12 13.47 14.89
CA ASP A 9 3.86 14.45 15.95
C ASP A 9 2.69 15.36 15.57
N TYR A 10 2.61 15.79 14.30
CA TYR A 10 1.46 16.54 13.80
C TYR A 10 0.16 15.72 13.87
N ALA A 11 0.17 14.47 13.38
CA ALA A 11 -1.01 13.63 13.35
C ALA A 11 -1.51 13.26 14.76
N PHE A 12 -0.61 12.96 15.69
CA PHE A 12 -0.95 12.62 17.08
C PHE A 12 -1.34 13.86 17.88
N GLY A 13 -0.73 15.01 17.61
CA GLY A 13 -1.16 16.29 18.18
C GLY A 13 -2.61 16.60 17.79
N LEU A 14 -2.96 16.41 16.53
CA LEU A 14 -4.32 16.60 16.04
C LEU A 14 -5.33 15.69 16.75
N ALA A 15 -4.99 14.41 16.96
CA ALA A 15 -5.86 13.49 17.70
C ALA A 15 -6.13 14.00 19.11
N LYS A 16 -5.07 14.33 19.86
CA LYS A 16 -5.18 14.83 21.24
C LYS A 16 -5.93 16.15 21.37
N GLU A 17 -5.76 17.06 20.41
CA GLU A 17 -6.44 18.36 20.42
C GLU A 17 -7.93 18.27 20.06
N THR A 18 -8.36 17.19 19.40
CA THR A 18 -9.73 17.05 18.86
C THR A 18 -10.59 16.03 19.60
N THR A 19 -10.07 15.39 20.64
CA THR A 19 -10.77 14.37 21.42
C THR A 19 -10.75 14.70 22.91
N ASP A 20 -11.89 14.55 23.58
CA ASP A 20 -12.02 14.94 25.00
C ASP A 20 -11.59 13.85 25.99
N ASP A 21 -11.57 12.59 25.53
CA ASP A 21 -11.29 11.43 26.37
C ASP A 21 -10.54 10.32 25.59
N GLU A 22 -10.00 9.35 26.33
CA GLU A 22 -9.25 8.22 25.77
C GLU A 22 -10.10 7.32 24.85
N TYR A 23 -11.42 7.25 25.07
CA TYR A 23 -12.32 6.47 24.23
C TYR A 23 -12.49 7.13 22.86
N GLN A 24 -12.64 8.45 22.83
CA GLN A 24 -12.70 9.24 21.60
C GLN A 24 -11.38 9.17 20.84
N GLU A 25 -10.23 9.29 21.52
CA GLU A 25 -8.91 9.15 20.90
C GLU A 25 -8.74 7.75 20.26
N MET A 26 -9.11 6.69 20.99
CA MET A 26 -9.10 5.34 20.45
C MET A 26 -10.02 5.20 19.23
N MET A 27 -11.24 5.78 19.27
CA MET A 27 -12.18 5.71 18.17
C MET A 27 -11.66 6.47 16.94
N TRP A 28 -10.98 7.59 17.15
CA TRP A 28 -10.30 8.36 16.11
C TRP A 28 -9.25 7.51 15.40
N TYR A 29 -8.34 6.85 16.14
CA TYR A 29 -7.35 5.96 15.53
C TYR A 29 -7.97 4.78 14.78
N LYS A 30 -9.07 4.20 15.29
CA LYS A 30 -9.81 3.14 14.58
C LYS A 30 -10.41 3.65 13.27
N SER A 31 -10.90 4.88 13.25
CA SER A 31 -11.40 5.52 12.02
C SER A 31 -10.27 5.73 11.00
N CYS A 32 -9.08 6.16 11.43
CA CYS A 32 -7.91 6.28 10.58
C CYS A 32 -7.45 4.94 10.03
N ALA A 33 -7.47 3.87 10.85
CA ALA A 33 -7.15 2.52 10.38
C ALA A 33 -8.14 2.02 9.31
N LEU A 34 -9.43 2.32 9.47
CA LEU A 34 -10.46 2.01 8.46
C LEU A 34 -10.24 2.80 7.15
N ALA A 35 -9.94 4.10 7.26
CA ALA A 35 -9.63 4.94 6.12
C ALA A 35 -8.38 4.40 5.39
N TYR A 36 -7.31 4.09 6.13
CA TYR A 36 -6.09 3.51 5.59
C TYR A 36 -6.33 2.19 4.84
N ALA A 37 -7.11 1.29 5.44
CA ALA A 37 -7.42 -0.01 4.83
C ALA A 37 -8.27 0.11 3.55
N SER A 38 -9.17 1.11 3.49
CA SER A 38 -10.06 1.31 2.33
C SER A 38 -9.44 2.16 1.21
N LEU A 39 -8.41 2.96 1.50
CA LEU A 39 -7.79 3.88 0.56
C LEU A 39 -7.23 3.21 -0.72
N PRO A 40 -6.54 2.05 -0.66
CA PRO A 40 -6.09 1.34 -1.87
C PRO A 40 -7.25 0.97 -2.80
N PHE A 41 -8.39 0.52 -2.26
CA PHE A 41 -9.56 0.17 -3.07
C PHE A 41 -10.06 1.37 -3.88
N PHE A 42 -10.20 2.53 -3.23
CA PHE A 42 -10.65 3.75 -3.90
C PHE A 42 -9.62 4.28 -4.90
N LEU A 43 -8.34 4.28 -4.55
CA LEU A 43 -7.28 4.70 -5.47
C LEU A 43 -7.26 3.81 -6.71
N TYR A 44 -7.27 2.48 -6.56
CA TYR A 44 -7.31 1.56 -7.69
C TYR A 44 -8.59 1.71 -8.52
N SER A 45 -9.72 2.04 -7.90
CA SER A 45 -10.96 2.35 -8.62
C SER A 45 -10.81 3.60 -9.50
N VAL A 46 -10.20 4.67 -8.98
CA VAL A 46 -9.89 5.88 -9.77
C VAL A 46 -8.91 5.54 -10.89
N GLY A 47 -7.85 4.78 -10.61
CA GLY A 47 -6.91 4.32 -11.62
C GLY A 47 -7.60 3.49 -12.71
N ALA A 48 -8.54 2.63 -12.35
CA ALA A 48 -9.32 1.88 -13.33
C ALA A 48 -10.12 2.81 -14.24
N VAL A 49 -10.86 3.77 -13.67
CA VAL A 49 -11.60 4.75 -14.47
C VAL A 49 -10.67 5.51 -15.43
N LEU A 50 -9.50 5.94 -14.97
CA LEU A 50 -8.50 6.61 -15.80
C LEU A 50 -7.93 5.70 -16.89
N ALA A 51 -7.63 4.44 -16.56
CA ALA A 51 -7.07 3.47 -17.50
C ALA A 51 -8.02 3.23 -18.68
N TRP A 52 -9.33 3.11 -18.39
CA TRP A 52 -10.36 2.92 -19.41
C TRP A 52 -10.72 4.23 -20.11
N GLY A 53 -10.66 5.37 -19.43
CA GLY A 53 -11.01 6.68 -19.99
C GLY A 53 -9.93 7.31 -20.88
N LEU A 54 -8.65 7.07 -20.59
CA LEU A 54 -7.55 7.72 -21.30
C LEU A 54 -7.18 6.97 -22.60
N PRO A 55 -6.92 7.71 -23.72
CA PRO A 55 -6.56 7.10 -24.98
C PRO A 55 -5.06 6.76 -25.08
N GLY A 56 -4.74 5.67 -25.78
CA GLY A 56 -3.39 5.29 -26.14
C GLY A 56 -2.41 5.25 -24.97
N MET A 57 -1.22 5.82 -25.16
CA MET A 57 -0.15 5.79 -24.14
C MET A 57 -0.48 6.59 -22.87
N TYR A 58 -1.42 7.54 -22.92
CA TYR A 58 -1.84 8.29 -21.73
C TYR A 58 -2.50 7.38 -20.67
N THR A 59 -2.99 6.20 -21.06
CA THR A 59 -3.49 5.19 -20.10
C THR A 59 -2.45 4.82 -19.03
N LEU A 60 -1.15 4.90 -19.34
CA LEU A 60 -0.07 4.63 -18.38
C LEU A 60 -0.06 5.60 -17.20
N MET A 61 -0.59 6.82 -17.37
CA MET A 61 -0.70 7.79 -16.29
C MET A 61 -1.65 7.33 -15.19
N SER A 62 -2.55 6.38 -15.49
CA SER A 62 -3.41 5.78 -14.46
C SER A 62 -2.62 5.03 -13.39
N ALA A 63 -1.41 4.54 -13.69
CA ALA A 63 -0.53 3.88 -12.73
C ALA A 63 0.08 4.84 -11.69
N LEU A 64 -0.01 6.17 -11.88
CA LEU A 64 0.50 7.15 -10.92
C LEU A 64 -0.16 7.04 -9.54
N ILE A 65 -1.37 6.46 -9.45
CA ILE A 65 -2.05 6.19 -8.17
C ILE A 65 -1.26 5.27 -7.25
N ILE A 66 -0.31 4.49 -7.79
CA ILE A 66 0.50 3.54 -7.01
C ILE A 66 1.52 4.28 -6.14
N ILE A 67 2.00 5.45 -6.61
CA ILE A 67 2.99 6.27 -5.91
C ILE A 67 2.52 6.65 -4.51
N PRO A 68 1.35 7.30 -4.30
CA PRO A 68 0.91 7.65 -2.95
C PRO A 68 0.71 6.43 -2.04
N ILE A 69 0.32 5.26 -2.58
CA ILE A 69 0.18 4.01 -1.81
C ILE A 69 1.54 3.55 -1.29
N ILE A 70 2.56 3.49 -2.16
CA ILE A 70 3.90 3.04 -1.77
C ILE A 70 4.55 4.04 -0.82
N CYS A 71 4.40 5.35 -1.08
CA CYS A 71 4.97 6.40 -0.25
C CYS A 71 4.37 6.40 1.17
N SER A 72 3.04 6.32 1.30
CA SER A 72 2.38 6.33 2.61
C SER A 72 2.78 5.10 3.45
N GLU A 73 2.76 3.91 2.84
CA GLU A 73 3.17 2.67 3.49
C GLU A 73 4.65 2.72 3.91
N SER A 74 5.52 3.23 3.05
CA SER A 74 6.96 3.36 3.35
C SER A 74 7.22 4.31 4.53
N ILE A 75 6.50 5.43 4.58
CA ILE A 75 6.58 6.39 5.70
C ILE A 75 6.11 5.73 7.00
N ALA A 76 4.94 5.08 6.97
CA ALA A 76 4.37 4.41 8.14
C ALA A 76 5.29 3.30 8.66
N GLN A 77 5.81 2.43 7.78
CA GLN A 77 6.73 1.37 8.16
C GLN A 77 8.08 1.90 8.65
N THR A 78 8.56 3.00 8.07
CA THR A 78 9.81 3.64 8.51
C THR A 78 9.68 4.27 9.88
N TRP A 79 8.50 4.82 10.22
CA TRP A 79 8.24 5.28 11.57
C TRP A 79 8.09 4.09 12.52
N LEU A 80 7.25 3.11 12.19
CA LEU A 80 6.92 2.00 13.07
C LEU A 80 8.13 1.14 13.45
N LYS A 81 9.06 0.92 12.51
CA LYS A 81 10.28 0.16 12.78
C LYS A 81 11.07 0.72 13.97
N ASP A 82 10.97 2.01 14.30
CA ASP A 82 11.75 2.59 15.39
C ASP A 82 11.12 2.33 16.77
N PHE A 83 9.86 1.88 16.82
CA PHE A 83 9.09 1.76 18.06
C PHE A 83 8.57 0.34 18.34
N ALA A 84 8.30 -0.45 17.30
CA ALA A 84 7.79 -1.81 17.46
C ALA A 84 8.14 -2.70 16.25
N PRO A 85 8.17 -4.03 16.43
CA PRO A 85 8.22 -4.96 15.31
C PRO A 85 7.03 -4.76 14.37
N ARG A 86 7.28 -4.79 13.06
CA ARG A 86 6.20 -4.58 12.07
C ARG A 86 5.07 -5.63 12.21
N PRO A 87 3.83 -5.27 11.83
CA PRO A 87 2.69 -6.17 11.94
C PRO A 87 2.87 -7.42 11.07
N ARG A 88 2.27 -8.53 11.48
CA ARG A 88 2.24 -9.76 10.66
C ARG A 88 1.41 -9.51 9.40
N ALA A 89 1.73 -10.21 8.32
CA ALA A 89 0.83 -10.27 7.18
C ALA A 89 -0.48 -10.96 7.60
N ASN A 90 -1.57 -10.20 7.76
CA ASN A 90 -2.90 -10.78 7.93
C ASN A 90 -3.56 -10.89 6.56
N VAL A 91 -3.58 -12.11 6.02
CA VAL A 91 -4.08 -12.37 4.67
C VAL A 91 -5.57 -12.72 4.75
N ASN A 92 -6.43 -11.73 5.00
CA ASN A 92 -7.85 -11.94 4.82
C ASN A 92 -8.16 -12.02 3.32
N SER A 93 -8.23 -13.24 2.79
CA SER A 93 -8.34 -13.48 1.34
C SER A 93 -9.54 -12.78 0.70
N LYS A 94 -10.66 -12.62 1.42
CA LYS A 94 -11.85 -11.91 0.91
C LYS A 94 -11.59 -10.42 0.75
N PHE A 95 -11.00 -9.81 1.78
CA PHE A 95 -10.67 -8.39 1.75
C PHE A 95 -9.57 -8.08 0.72
N THR A 96 -8.55 -8.95 0.64
CA THR A 96 -7.50 -8.85 -0.39
C THR A 96 -8.10 -9.00 -1.80
N ALA A 97 -9.01 -9.94 -2.02
CA ALA A 97 -9.67 -10.09 -3.32
C ALA A 97 -10.49 -8.85 -3.69
N LEU A 98 -11.25 -8.30 -2.73
CA LEU A 98 -12.05 -7.10 -2.95
C LEU A 98 -11.20 -5.87 -3.30
N THR A 99 -10.08 -5.67 -2.58
CA THR A 99 -9.15 -4.55 -2.81
C THR A 99 -8.35 -4.70 -4.10
N MET A 100 -8.05 -5.93 -4.53
CA MET A 100 -7.31 -6.21 -5.77
C MET A 100 -8.18 -6.14 -7.03
N LEU A 101 -9.50 -6.30 -6.92
CA LEU A 101 -10.39 -6.30 -8.09
C LEU A 101 -10.29 -5.01 -8.92
N PRO A 102 -10.33 -3.79 -8.34
CA PRO A 102 -10.11 -2.56 -9.10
C PRO A 102 -8.69 -2.46 -9.68
N ALA A 103 -7.67 -3.02 -9.01
CA ALA A 103 -6.30 -3.03 -9.52
C ALA A 103 -6.19 -3.90 -10.79
N VAL A 104 -6.85 -5.05 -10.81
CA VAL A 104 -6.95 -5.92 -12.01
C VAL A 104 -7.69 -5.20 -13.13
N LEU A 105 -8.79 -4.51 -12.83
CA LEU A 105 -9.54 -3.73 -13.83
C LEU A 105 -8.70 -2.58 -14.43
N MET A 106 -7.89 -1.91 -13.61
CA MET A 106 -6.95 -0.90 -14.07
C MET A 106 -5.93 -1.48 -15.03
N ILE A 107 -5.27 -2.58 -14.65
CA ILE A 107 -4.29 -3.25 -15.51
C ILE A 107 -4.94 -3.70 -16.82
N ALA A 108 -6.14 -4.28 -16.76
CA ALA A 108 -6.89 -4.69 -17.95
C ALA A 108 -7.18 -3.50 -18.88
N GLY A 109 -7.57 -2.34 -18.34
CA GLY A 109 -7.80 -1.12 -19.11
C GLY A 109 -6.53 -0.60 -19.79
N ILE A 110 -5.40 -0.57 -19.07
CA ILE A 110 -4.09 -0.20 -19.60
C ILE A 110 -3.72 -1.12 -20.77
N VAL A 111 -3.81 -2.43 -20.55
CA VAL A 111 -3.45 -3.44 -21.55
C VAL A 111 -4.34 -3.30 -22.79
N TYR A 112 -5.67 -3.24 -22.61
CA TYR A 112 -6.62 -3.08 -23.71
C TYR A 112 -6.35 -1.82 -24.56
N ARG A 113 -6.10 -0.68 -23.90
CA ARG A 113 -5.82 0.59 -24.60
C ARG A 113 -4.49 0.54 -25.35
N LEU A 114 -3.46 -0.07 -24.77
CA LEU A 114 -2.17 -0.23 -25.45
C LEU A 114 -2.27 -1.16 -26.67
N PHE A 115 -3.01 -2.26 -26.58
CA PHE A 115 -3.28 -3.14 -27.74
C PHE A 115 -4.09 -2.44 -28.83
N SER A 116 -5.06 -1.60 -28.46
CA SER A 116 -5.89 -0.89 -29.45
C SER A 116 -5.09 0.10 -30.30
N VAL A 117 -3.94 0.57 -29.80
CA VAL A 117 -3.09 1.55 -30.47
C VAL A 117 -1.88 0.90 -31.12
N ASN A 118 -1.31 -0.16 -30.52
CA ASN A 118 -0.11 -0.82 -31.02
C ASN A 118 -0.37 -2.33 -31.18
N GLN A 119 -0.34 -2.84 -32.42
CA GLN A 119 -0.35 -4.29 -32.73
C GLN A 119 1.03 -4.95 -32.53
N ASP A 120 1.96 -4.28 -31.83
CA ASP A 120 3.35 -4.69 -31.68
C ASP A 120 3.60 -5.58 -30.46
N SER A 121 4.70 -6.34 -30.52
CA SER A 121 5.21 -7.24 -29.48
C SER A 121 5.36 -6.59 -28.09
N MET A 122 5.49 -5.26 -28.01
CA MET A 122 5.56 -4.51 -26.76
C MET A 122 4.25 -4.59 -25.95
N ALA A 123 3.09 -4.57 -26.60
CA ALA A 123 1.79 -4.68 -25.92
C ALA A 123 1.60 -6.10 -25.34
N GLN A 124 2.06 -7.13 -26.06
CA GLN A 124 2.09 -8.51 -25.58
C GLN A 124 3.06 -8.68 -24.40
N GLY A 125 4.25 -8.09 -24.48
CA GLY A 125 5.23 -8.09 -23.39
C GLY A 125 4.71 -7.38 -22.13
N ALA A 126 4.02 -6.24 -22.29
CA ALA A 126 3.42 -5.50 -21.18
C ALA A 126 2.31 -6.30 -20.47
N MET A 127 1.49 -7.05 -21.22
CA MET A 127 0.46 -7.92 -20.64
C MET A 127 1.06 -9.06 -19.82
N VAL A 128 2.04 -9.77 -20.38
CA VAL A 128 2.73 -10.86 -19.67
C VAL A 128 3.43 -10.32 -18.43
N GLY A 129 4.11 -9.19 -18.55
CA GLY A 129 4.79 -8.52 -17.44
C GLY A 129 3.83 -8.08 -16.33
N ALA A 130 2.68 -7.49 -16.69
CA ALA A 130 1.70 -7.04 -15.70
C ALA A 130 1.05 -8.21 -14.95
N VAL A 131 0.58 -9.23 -15.67
CA VAL A 131 -0.05 -10.41 -15.08
C VAL A 131 0.95 -11.19 -14.22
N ALA A 132 2.15 -11.46 -14.73
CA ALA A 132 3.19 -12.15 -13.99
C ALA A 132 3.64 -11.32 -12.77
N GLY A 133 3.81 -10.01 -12.93
CA GLY A 133 4.21 -9.10 -11.86
C GLY A 133 3.21 -9.08 -10.71
N THR A 134 1.90 -8.98 -11.00
CA THR A 134 0.86 -9.01 -9.97
C THR A 134 0.79 -10.36 -9.26
N ALA A 135 0.87 -11.48 -10.00
CA ALA A 135 0.84 -12.81 -9.42
C ALA A 135 2.05 -13.09 -8.51
N VAL A 136 3.26 -12.74 -8.98
CA VAL A 136 4.49 -12.88 -8.18
C VAL A 136 4.42 -11.98 -6.95
N ALA A 137 4.00 -10.73 -7.09
CA ALA A 137 3.85 -9.83 -5.95
C ALA A 137 2.89 -10.39 -4.89
N ALA A 138 1.74 -10.94 -5.28
CA ALA A 138 0.78 -11.52 -4.34
C ALA A 138 1.35 -12.69 -3.52
N ILE A 139 2.23 -13.50 -4.11
CA ILE A 139 2.87 -14.66 -3.45
C ILE A 139 4.07 -14.22 -2.60
N VAL A 140 4.90 -13.31 -3.10
CA VAL A 140 6.16 -12.91 -2.46
C VAL A 140 5.93 -11.94 -1.29
N THR A 141 4.93 -11.06 -1.40
CA THR A 141 4.64 -10.04 -0.38
C THR A 141 4.48 -10.61 1.04
N PRO A 142 3.66 -11.65 1.31
CA PRO A 142 3.53 -12.18 2.67
C PRO A 142 4.85 -12.76 3.21
N VAL A 143 5.67 -13.37 2.35
CA VAL A 143 6.97 -13.93 2.73
C VAL A 143 7.93 -12.80 3.12
N VAL A 144 7.98 -11.73 2.32
CA VAL A 144 8.83 -10.56 2.59
C VAL A 144 8.41 -9.86 3.89
N ILE A 145 7.11 -9.64 4.10
CA ILE A 145 6.60 -9.01 5.33
C ILE A 145 7.02 -9.81 6.56
N ASN A 146 6.86 -11.13 6.54
CA ASN A 146 7.23 -11.99 7.66
C ASN A 146 8.75 -12.03 7.89
N ALA A 147 9.56 -11.99 6.82
CA ALA A 147 11.01 -11.94 6.93
C ALA A 147 11.50 -10.62 7.53
N VAL A 148 10.94 -9.49 7.08
CA VAL A 148 11.24 -8.15 7.64
C VAL A 148 10.86 -8.09 9.11
N ARG A 149 9.68 -8.61 9.47
CA ARG A 149 9.25 -8.68 10.87
C ARG A 149 10.22 -9.48 11.73
N LYS A 150 10.65 -10.68 11.28
CA LYS A 150 11.60 -11.50 12.04
C LYS A 150 12.93 -10.77 12.27
N LYS A 151 13.37 -9.99 11.27
CA LYS A 151 14.56 -9.14 11.42
C LYS A 151 14.34 -8.02 12.45
N ASP A 152 13.16 -7.41 12.45
CA ASP A 152 12.82 -6.38 13.43
C ASP A 152 12.74 -6.97 14.85
N GLU A 153 12.10 -8.14 15.03
CA GLU A 153 12.04 -8.89 16.31
C GLU A 153 13.46 -9.18 16.83
N ASN A 154 14.32 -9.82 16.02
CA ASN A 154 15.70 -10.12 16.41
C ASN A 154 16.50 -8.87 16.84
N ARG A 155 16.26 -7.71 16.21
CA ARG A 155 16.95 -6.46 16.55
C ARG A 155 16.48 -5.92 17.89
N PHE A 156 15.19 -6.01 18.20
CA PHE A 156 14.68 -5.59 19.51
C PHE A 156 15.15 -6.55 20.61
N ASP A 157 15.13 -7.86 20.36
CA ASP A 157 15.63 -8.85 21.32
C ASP A 157 17.11 -8.61 21.64
N SER A 158 17.96 -8.37 20.61
CA SER A 158 19.38 -8.05 20.84
C SER A 158 19.62 -6.76 21.63
N GLN A 159 18.73 -5.78 21.53
CA GLN A 159 18.86 -4.53 22.30
C GLN A 159 18.51 -4.74 23.78
N LEU A 160 17.60 -5.67 24.06
CA LEU A 160 17.23 -6.03 25.43
C LEU A 160 18.33 -6.87 26.10
N ASP A 161 18.93 -7.81 25.37
CA ASP A 161 20.04 -8.64 25.86
C ASP A 161 21.32 -7.82 26.15
N ASP A 162 21.53 -6.69 25.45
CA ASP A 162 22.65 -5.77 25.67
C ASP A 162 22.43 -4.82 26.88
N GLU A 163 21.19 -4.71 27.39
CA GLU A 163 20.81 -3.83 28.52
C GLU A 163 20.75 -4.56 29.88
N GLU A 164 20.80 -5.91 29.89
CA GLU A 164 20.92 -6.76 31.11
C GLU A 164 22.39 -7.00 31.53
#